data_AF-A0A8X6YRL7-F1
#
_entry.id   AF-A0A8X6YRL7-F1
#
_cell.length_a   1.000
_cell.length_b   1.000
_cell.length_c   1.000
_cell.angle_alpha   90.00
_cell.angle_beta   90.00
_cell.angle_gamma   90.00
#
_symmetry.space_group_name_H-M   'P 1'
#
loop_
_entity.id
_entity.type
_entity.pdbx_description
1 polymer ?
#
loop_
_entity_poly.entity_id
_entity_poly.type
_entity_poly.pdbx_seq_one_letter_code
_entity_poly.pdbx_strand_id
1 'polypeptide(L)'
;MFGKTEGEEKQSIRKFWKNFNIMNAVENINLSWNEITERSLKGAWKNIWPDLSKSEDIGNSVDMDEIVEEKVELAKQTGLDEVNVEDVEEIV
;
A
#
# COMPACT_ATOMS: atom_id res chain seq x y z
N MET A 1 -7.40 -1.81 9.35
CA MET A 1 -5.93 -1.88 9.43
C MET A 1 -5.29 -0.78 10.31
N PHE A 2 -5.91 0.39 10.51
CA PHE A 2 -5.38 1.48 11.35
C PHE A 2 -5.76 1.44 12.83
N GLY A 3 -6.55 0.46 13.29
CA GLY A 3 -7.04 0.42 14.67
C GLY A 3 -5.95 0.22 15.74
N LYS A 4 -4.74 -0.24 15.36
CA LYS A 4 -3.57 -0.30 16.28
C LYS A 4 -2.76 1.01 16.30
N THR A 5 -3.07 1.95 15.41
CA THR A 5 -2.48 3.30 15.36
C THR A 5 -3.47 4.40 15.78
N GLU A 6 -4.74 4.05 16.02
CA GLU A 6 -5.81 4.97 16.48
C GLU A 6 -5.99 5.02 18.01
N GLY A 7 -5.16 4.29 18.77
CA GLY A 7 -5.07 4.43 20.23
C GLY A 7 -3.90 5.33 20.62
N GLU A 8 -4.05 6.08 21.72
CA GLU A 8 -3.22 7.17 22.26
C GLU A 8 -1.68 6.96 22.38
N GLU A 9 -1.11 5.85 21.92
CA GLU A 9 0.34 5.68 21.75
C GLU A 9 0.73 5.73 20.27
N LYS A 10 1.07 6.92 19.77
CA LYS A 10 1.89 7.08 18.55
C LYS A 10 3.26 6.44 18.81
N GLN A 11 3.39 5.13 18.62
CA GLN A 11 4.70 4.47 18.58
C GLN A 11 5.41 4.95 17.31
N SER A 12 6.68 5.35 17.42
CA SER A 12 7.43 5.69 16.21
C SER A 12 7.50 4.48 15.28
N ILE A 13 7.50 4.70 13.96
CA ILE A 13 7.63 3.64 12.95
C ILE A 13 8.81 2.71 13.27
N ARG A 14 9.91 3.26 13.80
CA ARG A 14 11.07 2.49 14.23
C ARG A 14 10.76 1.50 15.35
N LYS A 15 9.93 1.87 16.33
CA LYS A 15 9.50 0.99 17.42
C LYS A 15 8.53 -0.07 16.90
N PHE A 16 7.62 0.31 16.00
CA PHE A 16 6.72 -0.62 15.33
C PHE A 16 7.51 -1.73 14.62
N TRP A 17 8.47 -1.36 13.74
CA TRP A 17 9.26 -2.33 12.99
C TRP A 17 10.13 -3.23 13.87
N LYS A 18 10.69 -2.72 14.97
CA LYS A 18 11.45 -3.55 15.93
C LYS A 18 10.62 -4.66 16.57
N ASN A 19 9.32 -4.44 16.71
CA ASN A 19 8.39 -5.41 17.30
C ASN A 19 7.64 -6.22 16.24
N PHE A 20 7.82 -5.89 14.95
CA PHE A 20 7.16 -6.54 13.85
C PHE A 20 7.85 -7.87 13.52
N ASN A 21 7.09 -8.96 13.52
CA ASN A 21 7.60 -10.31 13.24
C ASN A 21 6.81 -10.97 12.10
N ILE A 22 7.27 -12.15 11.67
CA ILE A 22 6.68 -12.88 10.53
C ILE A 22 5.21 -13.24 10.77
N MET A 23 4.80 -13.55 12.01
CA MET A 23 3.40 -13.84 12.31
C MET A 23 2.52 -12.62 12.05
N ASN A 24 2.97 -11.43 12.45
CA ASN A 24 2.26 -10.18 12.16
C ASN A 24 2.11 -9.95 10.64
N ALA A 25 3.12 -10.32 9.85
CA ALA A 25 3.05 -10.22 8.39
C ALA A 25 1.99 -11.15 7.80
N VAL A 26 1.96 -12.41 8.25
CA VAL A 26 0.96 -13.41 7.82
C VAL A 26 -0.46 -12.96 8.19
N GLU A 27 -0.65 -12.46 9.41
CA GLU A 27 -1.92 -11.90 9.86
C GLU A 27 -2.35 -10.70 9.00
N ASN A 28 -1.44 -9.78 8.71
CA ASN A 28 -1.72 -8.62 7.86
C ASN A 28 -2.17 -9.05 6.45
N ILE A 29 -1.49 -10.00 5.83
CA ILE A 29 -1.88 -10.53 4.51
C ILE A 29 -3.28 -11.16 4.58
N ASN A 30 -3.55 -11.97 5.60
CA ASN A 30 -4.85 -12.60 5.79
C ASN A 30 -5.98 -11.56 5.98
N LEU A 31 -5.71 -10.49 6.71
CA LEU A 31 -6.67 -9.39 6.91
C LEU A 31 -6.92 -8.63 5.59
N SER A 32 -5.85 -8.24 4.90
CA SER A 32 -5.92 -7.49 3.64
C SER A 32 -6.53 -8.29 2.50
N TRP A 33 -6.49 -9.62 2.54
CA TRP A 33 -7.14 -10.46 1.54
C TRP A 33 -8.64 -10.17 1.39
N ASN A 34 -9.31 -9.80 2.48
CA ASN A 34 -10.73 -9.45 2.46
C ASN A 34 -11.01 -8.07 1.82
N GLU A 35 -9.99 -7.22 1.70
CA GLU A 35 -10.07 -5.88 1.11
C GLU A 35 -9.79 -5.91 -0.40
N ILE A 36 -9.27 -7.04 -0.93
CA ILE A 36 -9.02 -7.21 -2.37
C ILE A 36 -10.35 -7.31 -3.12
N THR A 37 -10.54 -6.41 -4.07
CA THR A 37 -11.73 -6.38 -4.92
C THR A 37 -11.52 -7.20 -6.20
N GLU A 38 -12.62 -7.57 -6.87
CA GLU A 38 -12.58 -8.17 -8.21
C GLU A 38 -11.79 -7.27 -9.18
N ARG A 39 -11.95 -5.94 -9.07
CA ARG A 39 -11.17 -4.96 -9.84
C ARG A 39 -9.67 -5.10 -9.59
N SER A 40 -9.26 -5.18 -8.32
CA SER A 40 -7.84 -5.36 -7.94
C SER A 40 -7.25 -6.62 -8.59
N LEU A 41 -7.98 -7.73 -8.59
CA LEU A 41 -7.55 -8.97 -9.23
C LEU A 41 -7.48 -8.82 -10.76
N LYS A 42 -8.51 -8.26 -11.40
CA LYS A 42 -8.49 -8.03 -12.85
C LYS A 42 -7.31 -7.16 -13.29
N GLY A 43 -7.02 -6.10 -12.53
CA GLY A 43 -5.88 -5.22 -12.77
C GLY A 43 -4.54 -5.94 -12.69
N ALA A 44 -4.33 -6.76 -11.67
CA ALA A 44 -3.09 -7.52 -11.49
C ALA A 44 -2.84 -8.54 -12.62
N TRP A 45 -3.89 -9.19 -13.10
CA TRP A 45 -3.79 -10.24 -14.12
C TRP A 45 -3.92 -9.73 -15.56
N LYS A 46 -4.23 -8.45 -15.80
CA LYS A 46 -4.53 -7.91 -17.14
C LYS A 46 -3.45 -8.18 -18.21
N ASN A 47 -2.17 -8.13 -17.81
CA ASN A 47 -1.04 -8.32 -18.73
C ASN A 47 -0.79 -9.81 -19.05
N ILE A 48 -1.30 -10.72 -18.21
CA ILE A 48 -1.12 -12.17 -18.33
C ILE A 48 -2.37 -12.82 -18.93
N TRP A 49 -3.56 -12.28 -18.65
CA TRP A 49 -4.85 -12.73 -19.13
C TRP A 49 -5.60 -11.57 -19.82
N PRO A 50 -5.34 -11.30 -21.11
CA PRO A 50 -5.97 -10.19 -21.84
C PRO A 50 -7.50 -10.29 -21.98
N ASP A 51 -8.05 -11.51 -21.99
CA ASP A 51 -9.51 -11.70 -22.04
C ASP A 51 -10.23 -11.21 -20.76
N LEU A 52 -9.50 -11.04 -19.66
CA LEU A 52 -10.01 -10.53 -18.39
C LEU A 52 -10.28 -9.02 -18.45
N SER A 53 -9.66 -8.30 -19.40
CA SER A 53 -9.82 -6.86 -19.59
C SER A 53 -10.98 -6.46 -20.50
N LYS A 54 -11.75 -7.43 -20.99
CA LYS A 54 -12.89 -7.18 -21.89
C LYS A 54 -14.16 -6.73 -21.14
N SER A 55 -14.22 -6.92 -19.83
CA SER A 55 -15.28 -6.35 -18.99
C SER A 55 -14.89 -4.95 -18.53
N GLU A 56 -15.78 -3.99 -18.75
CA GLU A 56 -15.67 -2.56 -18.43
C GLU A 56 -14.87 -2.21 -17.15
N ASP A 57 -14.14 -1.10 -17.29
CA ASP A 57 -13.58 -0.26 -16.23
C ASP A 57 -12.45 -0.87 -15.37
N ILE A 58 -11.34 -1.20 -16.03
CA ILE A 58 -10.04 -1.46 -15.37
C ILE A 58 -9.28 -0.17 -15.07
N GLY A 59 -9.78 1.02 -15.44
CA GLY A 59 -9.01 2.24 -15.23
C GLY A 59 -9.79 3.53 -15.34
N ASN A 60 -10.04 4.14 -14.17
CA ASN A 60 -9.55 5.50 -14.01
C ASN A 60 -8.03 5.43 -14.10
N SER A 61 -7.40 6.28 -14.91
CA SER A 61 -5.95 6.49 -14.79
C SER A 61 -5.73 7.00 -13.38
N VAL A 62 -5.22 6.14 -12.50
CA VAL A 62 -4.79 6.61 -11.19
C VAL A 62 -3.61 7.51 -11.46
N ASP A 63 -3.69 8.74 -10.96
CA ASP A 63 -2.60 9.69 -11.08
C ASP A 63 -1.44 9.16 -10.26
N MET A 64 -0.43 8.65 -10.96
CA MET A 64 0.73 8.05 -10.32
C MET A 64 1.55 9.11 -9.59
N ASP A 65 1.53 10.36 -10.07
CA ASP A 65 2.22 11.48 -9.45
C ASP A 65 1.55 11.81 -8.11
N GLU A 66 0.21 11.80 -8.07
CA GLU A 66 -0.57 11.96 -6.82
C GLU A 66 -0.23 10.86 -5.79
N ILE A 67 -0.15 9.60 -6.22
CA ILE A 67 0.22 8.47 -5.34
C ILE A 67 1.65 8.64 -4.79
N VAL A 68 2.58 9.04 -5.65
CA VAL A 68 3.98 9.22 -5.25
C VAL A 68 4.09 10.35 -4.23
N GLU A 69 3.41 11.47 -4.46
CA GLU A 69 3.35 12.58 -3.50
C GLU A 69 2.72 12.16 -2.16
N GLU A 70 1.60 11.43 -2.18
CA GLU A 70 0.94 10.92 -0.97
C GLU A 70 1.89 10.02 -0.16
N LYS A 71 2.61 9.11 -0.84
CA LYS A 71 3.59 8.22 -0.18
C LYS A 71 4.74 8.99 0.46
N VAL A 72 5.27 10.01 -0.21
CA VAL A 72 6.31 10.88 0.35
C VAL A 72 5.78 11.63 1.57
N GLU A 73 4.55 12.13 1.53
CA GLU A 73 3.94 12.81 2.67
C GLU A 73 3.75 11.86 3.87
N LEU A 74 3.23 10.65 3.62
CA LEU A 74 3.08 9.62 4.65
C LEU A 74 4.42 9.20 5.26
N ALA A 75 5.48 9.08 4.46
CA ALA A 75 6.83 8.80 4.95
C ALA A 75 7.30 9.90 5.92
N LYS A 76 7.13 11.18 5.56
CA LYS A 76 7.48 12.31 6.43
C LYS A 76 6.65 12.32 7.71
N GLN A 77 5.33 12.15 7.62
CA GLN A 77 4.43 12.11 8.79
C GLN A 77 4.78 10.99 9.78
N THR A 78 5.48 9.97 9.31
CA THR A 78 5.85 8.80 10.11
C THR A 78 7.31 8.79 10.56
N GLY A 79 8.05 9.89 10.32
CA GLY A 79 9.43 10.10 10.77
C GLY A 79 10.49 9.51 9.84
N LEU A 80 10.15 9.31 8.56
CA LEU A 80 11.07 8.98 7.48
C LEU A 80 11.32 10.25 6.63
N ASP A 81 11.85 11.30 7.28
CA ASP A 81 11.99 12.65 6.69
C ASP A 81 12.92 12.71 5.47
N GLU A 82 13.78 11.70 5.30
CA GLU A 82 14.75 11.61 4.21
C GLU A 82 14.18 11.03 2.90
N VAL A 83 12.97 10.45 2.94
CA VAL A 83 12.32 9.87 1.75
C VAL A 83 11.88 10.98 0.79
N ASN A 84 12.31 10.87 -0.45
CA ASN A 84 11.95 11.75 -1.56
C ASN A 84 11.14 11.01 -2.65
N VAL A 85 10.79 11.73 -3.70
CA VAL A 85 10.00 11.22 -4.83
C VAL A 85 10.77 10.12 -5.55
N GLU A 86 12.06 10.33 -5.79
CA GLU A 86 12.93 9.39 -6.50
C GLU A 86 13.02 8.03 -5.77
N ASP A 87 13.07 8.04 -4.43
CA ASP A 87 13.07 6.83 -3.61
C ASP A 87 11.77 6.03 -3.75
N VAL A 88 10.63 6.71 -3.93
CA VAL A 88 9.32 6.07 -4.08
C VAL A 88 9.13 5.54 -5.49
N GLU A 89 9.62 6.25 -6.51
CA GLU A 89 9.58 5.83 -7.91
C GLU A 89 10.35 4.54 -8.18
N GLU A 90 11.45 4.27 -7.46
CA GLU A 90 12.22 3.02 -7.62
C GLU A 90 11.41 1.75 -7.25
N ILE A 91 10.39 1.90 -6.40
CA ILE A 91 9.63 0.78 -5.82
C ILE A 91 8.33 0.51 -6.60
N VAL A 92 7.93 1.43 -7.49
CA VAL A 92 6.65 1.41 -8.23
C VAL A 92 6.74 0.62 -9.54
#